data_AF-A0A432MIX5-F1
#
_entry.id   AF-A0A432MIX5-F1
#
_cell.length_a   1.000
_cell.length_b   1.000
_cell.length_c   1.000
_cell.angle_alpha   90.00
_cell.angle_beta   90.00
_cell.angle_gamma   90.00
#
_symmetry.space_group_name_H-M   'P 1'
#
loop_
_entity.id
_entity.type
_entity.pdbx_description
1 polymer ?
#
loop_
_entity_poly.entity_id
_entity_poly.type
_entity_poly.pdbx_seq_one_letter_code
_entity_poly.pdbx_strand_id
1 'polypeptide(L)'
;MPPCSPLLIALVLFAPPDGSPEPFRPEADRNGILELPARRAVLLGDRLRVAGDPEFVADWTEPTDRVRWDFSLDAPGRFVVLVEYAAPIGRGGAAFRVIAADQVREATVHATGSDSRFLPQPMKGAIDLPGGRSRLEVRALDAPGGFVMNLRRVRLVPAEE
;
A
#
# COMPACT_ATOMS: atom_id res chain seq x y z
N MET A 1 -39.46 -35.51 7.78
CA MET A 1 -39.93 -34.21 8.30
C MET A 1 -39.19 -33.95 9.61
N PRO A 2 -38.62 -32.75 9.86
CA PRO A 2 -37.39 -32.26 9.21
C PRO A 2 -36.28 -32.03 10.28
N PRO A 3 -35.18 -31.27 10.05
CA PRO A 3 -33.84 -31.84 9.87
C PRO A 3 -32.79 -31.34 10.88
N CYS A 4 -31.61 -31.99 10.87
CA CYS A 4 -30.36 -31.51 11.45
C CYS A 4 -30.14 -30.01 11.19
N SER A 5 -29.99 -29.23 12.26
CA SER A 5 -29.60 -27.83 12.20
C SER A 5 -28.12 -27.72 11.82
N PRO A 6 -27.74 -26.88 10.85
CA PRO A 6 -26.33 -26.59 10.60
C PRO A 6 -25.78 -25.67 11.69
N LEU A 7 -24.54 -25.97 12.09
CA LEU A 7 -23.70 -25.16 12.97
C LEU A 7 -23.49 -23.78 12.33
N LEU A 8 -24.20 -22.77 12.83
CA LEU A 8 -23.99 -21.39 12.41
C LEU A 8 -22.66 -20.92 13.02
N ILE A 9 -21.60 -20.87 12.23
CA ILE A 9 -20.38 -20.15 12.60
C ILE A 9 -20.78 -18.68 12.62
N ALA A 10 -21.05 -18.15 13.82
CA ALA A 10 -21.23 -16.74 14.03
C ALA A 10 -19.89 -16.04 13.76
N LEU A 11 -19.72 -15.55 12.54
CA LEU A 11 -18.68 -14.58 12.21
C LEU A 11 -19.06 -13.29 12.96
N VAL A 12 -18.56 -13.15 14.19
CA VAL A 12 -18.67 -11.89 14.93
C VAL A 12 -17.78 -10.88 14.22
N LEU A 13 -18.38 -10.10 13.31
CA LEU A 13 -17.79 -8.87 12.79
C LEU A 13 -17.67 -7.90 13.97
N PHE A 14 -16.52 -7.92 14.65
CA PHE A 14 -16.12 -6.83 15.52
C PHE A 14 -15.79 -5.62 14.64
N ALA A 15 -16.80 -4.81 14.32
CA ALA A 15 -16.57 -3.49 13.79
C ALA A 15 -15.72 -2.70 14.81
N PRO A 16 -14.61 -2.06 14.40
CA PRO A 16 -13.78 -1.31 15.33
C PRO A 16 -14.54 -0.10 15.88
N PRO A 17 -14.39 0.23 17.18
CA PRO A 17 -15.17 1.27 17.86
C PRO A 17 -14.89 2.71 17.37
N ASP A 18 -13.88 2.89 16.51
CA ASP A 18 -13.39 4.20 16.07
C ASP A 18 -14.00 4.67 14.73
N GLY A 19 -14.84 3.86 14.07
CA GLY A 19 -15.40 4.21 12.75
C GLY A 19 -14.37 4.23 11.61
N SER A 20 -13.12 3.84 11.89
CA SER A 20 -12.10 3.56 10.87
C SER A 20 -12.59 2.46 9.91
N PRO A 21 -12.35 2.59 8.59
CA PRO A 21 -12.72 1.54 7.64
C PRO A 21 -12.10 0.20 8.05
N GLU A 22 -12.87 -0.89 7.90
CA GLU A 22 -12.41 -2.22 8.26
C GLU A 22 -11.13 -2.57 7.49
N PRO A 23 -10.09 -3.08 8.17
CA PRO A 23 -8.86 -3.48 7.50
C PRO A 23 -9.17 -4.61 6.53
N PHE A 24 -8.71 -4.48 5.29
CA PHE A 24 -8.94 -5.51 4.30
C PHE A 24 -7.93 -6.65 4.44
N ARG A 25 -8.30 -7.84 3.98
CA ARG A 25 -7.37 -8.95 3.88
C ARG A 25 -6.77 -8.95 2.46
N PRO A 26 -5.46 -8.70 2.29
CA PRO A 26 -4.83 -8.83 0.99
C PRO A 26 -4.76 -10.31 0.62
N GLU A 27 -5.01 -10.61 -0.65
CA GLU A 27 -4.87 -11.97 -1.17
C GLU A 27 -3.39 -12.22 -1.48
N ALA A 28 -2.85 -13.33 -0.99
CA ALA A 28 -1.50 -13.76 -1.31
C ALA A 28 -1.53 -14.53 -2.64
N ASP A 29 -0.67 -14.15 -3.59
CA ASP A 29 -0.46 -14.96 -4.79
C ASP A 29 0.27 -16.28 -4.45
N ARG A 30 0.41 -17.19 -5.42
CA ARG A 30 1.13 -18.47 -5.28
C ARG A 30 2.55 -18.35 -4.70
N ASN A 31 3.16 -17.16 -4.83
CA ASN A 31 4.49 -16.81 -4.32
C ASN A 31 4.48 -16.15 -2.93
N GLY A 32 3.32 -16.07 -2.25
CA GLY A 32 3.17 -15.40 -0.95
C GLY A 32 3.22 -13.88 -1.03
N ILE A 33 3.17 -13.30 -2.24
CA ILE A 33 3.22 -11.85 -2.45
C ILE A 33 1.85 -11.27 -2.14
N LEU A 34 1.82 -10.30 -1.24
CA LEU A 34 0.59 -9.58 -0.87
C LEU A 34 0.51 -8.28 -1.66
N GLU A 35 -0.66 -7.99 -2.21
CA GLU A 35 -0.89 -6.78 -3.00
C GLU A 35 -1.76 -5.76 -2.27
N LEU A 36 -1.28 -4.51 -2.23
CA LEU A 36 -1.95 -3.35 -1.67
C LEU A 36 -2.20 -2.33 -2.81
N PRO A 37 -3.31 -2.47 -3.57
CA PRO A 37 -3.58 -1.62 -4.72
C PRO A 37 -4.08 -0.23 -4.33
N ALA A 38 -3.89 0.76 -5.20
CA ALA A 38 -4.36 2.15 -4.99
C ALA A 38 -5.85 2.25 -4.65
N ARG A 39 -6.71 1.42 -5.26
CA ARG A 39 -8.17 1.39 -4.98
C ARG A 39 -8.55 1.03 -3.54
N ARG A 40 -7.66 0.37 -2.79
CA ARG A 40 -7.87 0.02 -1.38
C ARG A 40 -7.16 0.99 -0.44
N ALA A 41 -6.51 2.01 -0.98
CA ALA A 41 -5.81 3.00 -0.20
C ALA A 41 -6.79 4.04 0.36
N VAL A 42 -6.54 4.45 1.60
CA VAL A 42 -7.06 5.67 2.18
C VAL A 42 -6.13 6.80 1.73
N LEU A 43 -6.67 7.72 0.94
CA LEU A 43 -5.96 8.90 0.48
C LEU A 43 -6.10 10.01 1.54
N LEU A 44 -4.97 10.52 2.01
CA LEU A 44 -4.90 11.58 3.02
C LEU A 44 -4.16 12.77 2.40
N GLY A 45 -4.91 13.54 1.62
CA GLY A 45 -4.43 14.70 0.87
C GLY A 45 -5.59 15.33 0.10
N ASP A 46 -5.54 16.63 -0.14
CA ASP A 46 -6.66 17.37 -0.75
C ASP A 46 -6.81 17.06 -2.25
N ARG A 47 -5.68 16.85 -2.92
CA ARG A 47 -5.60 16.61 -4.37
C ARG A 47 -5.47 15.15 -4.77
N LEU A 48 -5.12 14.27 -3.84
CA LEU A 48 -4.94 12.85 -4.12
C LEU A 48 -6.24 12.24 -4.64
N ARG A 49 -6.15 11.52 -5.75
CA ARG A 49 -7.27 10.74 -6.29
C ARG A 49 -6.80 9.45 -6.93
N VAL A 50 -7.67 8.45 -6.96
CA VAL A 50 -7.44 7.26 -7.80
C VAL A 50 -7.94 7.57 -9.22
N ALA A 51 -7.12 7.30 -10.22
CA ALA A 51 -7.42 7.52 -11.63
C ALA A 51 -6.77 6.45 -12.53
N GLY A 52 -7.17 6.43 -13.80
CA GLY A 52 -6.57 5.58 -14.84
C GLY A 52 -7.08 4.14 -14.89
N ASP A 53 -6.69 3.45 -15.96
CA ASP A 53 -6.85 1.99 -16.13
C ASP A 53 -5.51 1.44 -16.68
N PRO A 54 -4.70 0.73 -15.88
CA PRO A 54 -4.95 0.31 -14.50
C PRO A 54 -4.98 1.47 -13.48
N GLU A 55 -5.70 1.29 -12.37
CA GLU A 55 -5.87 2.30 -11.31
C GLU A 55 -4.56 2.66 -10.59
N PHE A 56 -4.32 3.97 -10.41
CA PHE A 56 -3.20 4.51 -9.61
C PHE A 56 -3.61 5.80 -8.89
N VAL A 57 -2.87 6.15 -7.84
CA VAL A 57 -2.98 7.44 -7.15
C VAL A 57 -2.31 8.51 -8.01
N ALA A 58 -3.11 9.45 -8.49
CA ALA A 58 -2.70 10.60 -9.30
C ALA A 58 -2.73 11.89 -8.47
N ASP A 59 -2.20 12.97 -9.06
CA ASP A 59 -2.22 14.33 -8.51
C ASP A 59 -1.53 14.47 -7.14
N TRP A 60 -0.56 13.60 -6.89
CA TRP A 60 0.29 13.70 -5.70
C TRP A 60 1.32 14.82 -5.87
N THR A 61 0.98 15.98 -5.30
CA THR A 61 1.72 17.24 -5.51
C THR A 61 2.25 17.85 -4.21
N GLU A 62 1.70 17.48 -3.05
CA GLU A 62 2.11 18.05 -1.76
C GLU A 62 2.94 17.05 -0.94
N PRO A 63 4.01 17.50 -0.25
CA PRO A 63 4.80 16.62 0.62
C PRO A 63 4.05 16.17 1.89
N THR A 64 2.99 16.87 2.28
CA THR A 64 2.14 16.49 3.42
C THR A 64 1.15 15.38 3.11
N ASP A 65 0.94 15.10 1.82
CA ASP A 65 0.04 14.07 1.35
C ASP A 65 0.60 12.67 1.65
N ARG A 66 -0.31 11.76 1.96
CA ARG A 66 0.03 10.39 2.33
C ARG A 66 -1.02 9.40 1.86
N VAL A 67 -0.56 8.22 1.50
CA VAL A 67 -1.39 7.12 1.00
C VAL A 67 -1.26 5.97 1.98
N ARG A 68 -2.38 5.50 2.53
CA ARG A 68 -2.40 4.55 3.64
C ARG A 68 -3.21 3.31 3.30
N TRP A 69 -2.72 2.14 3.71
CA TRP A 69 -3.46 0.90 3.70
C TRP A 69 -3.59 0.38 5.12
N ASP A 70 -4.82 0.11 5.54
CA ASP A 70 -5.13 -0.62 6.76
C ASP A 70 -5.54 -2.04 6.33
N PHE A 71 -4.79 -3.06 6.78
CA PHE A 71 -4.99 -4.44 6.34
C PHE A 71 -4.73 -5.44 7.47
N SER A 72 -5.09 -6.71 7.26
CA SER A 72 -4.88 -7.78 8.24
C SER A 72 -4.13 -8.95 7.64
N LEU A 73 -3.08 -9.41 8.33
CA LEU A 73 -2.31 -10.60 7.97
C LEU A 73 -2.77 -11.81 8.78
N ASP A 74 -2.69 -13.00 8.20
CA ASP A 74 -3.04 -14.25 8.90
C ASP A 74 -1.94 -14.67 9.89
N ALA A 75 -0.68 -14.53 9.48
CA ALA A 75 0.50 -14.82 10.26
C ALA A 75 1.49 -13.64 10.22
N PRO A 76 2.36 -13.49 11.23
CA PRO A 76 3.48 -12.57 11.14
C PRO A 76 4.43 -12.97 10.02
N GLY A 77 5.13 -12.00 9.44
CA GLY A 77 6.07 -12.27 8.35
C GLY A 77 7.03 -11.11 8.09
N ARG A 78 8.14 -11.45 7.44
CA ARG A 78 9.18 -10.52 7.02
C ARG A 78 9.07 -10.27 5.52
N PHE A 79 9.00 -9.01 5.11
CA PHE A 79 8.72 -8.64 3.72
C PHE A 79 9.65 -7.57 3.20
N VAL A 80 10.10 -7.71 1.95
CA VAL A 80 10.64 -6.61 1.16
C VAL A 80 9.47 -5.85 0.53
N VAL A 81 9.41 -4.55 0.78
CA VAL A 81 8.38 -3.68 0.21
C VAL A 81 8.77 -3.30 -1.21
N LEU A 82 7.90 -3.55 -2.19
CA LEU A 82 8.04 -3.06 -3.55
C LEU A 82 6.97 -2.01 -3.80
N VAL A 83 7.39 -0.79 -4.11
CA VAL A 83 6.49 0.31 -4.46
C VAL A 83 6.46 0.41 -5.98
N GLU A 84 5.29 0.18 -6.57
CA GLU A 84 5.10 0.25 -8.02
C GLU A 84 4.44 1.57 -8.39
N TYR A 85 5.16 2.42 -9.12
CA TYR A 85 4.72 3.75 -9.49
C TYR A 85 5.19 4.12 -10.90
N ALA A 86 4.66 5.22 -11.42
CA ALA A 86 5.10 5.83 -12.66
C ALA A 86 5.55 7.28 -12.42
N ALA A 87 6.56 7.71 -13.18
CA ALA A 87 7.08 9.07 -13.16
C ALA A 87 7.59 9.44 -14.56
N PRO A 88 7.04 10.48 -15.21
CA PRO A 88 7.47 10.88 -16.54
C PRO A 88 8.92 11.37 -16.57
N ILE A 89 9.51 11.44 -17.77
CA ILE A 89 10.88 11.94 -17.96
C ILE A 89 11.00 13.34 -17.35
N GLY A 90 12.04 13.56 -16.54
CA GLY A 90 12.28 14.84 -15.87
C GLY A 90 11.39 15.12 -14.65
N ARG A 91 10.57 14.16 -14.22
CA ARG A 91 9.69 14.25 -13.03
C ARG A 91 10.06 13.20 -11.96
N GLY A 92 11.30 12.74 -11.94
CA GLY A 92 11.85 11.98 -10.82
C GLY A 92 12.47 12.89 -9.76
N GLY A 93 13.03 12.30 -8.70
CA GLY A 93 13.81 13.01 -7.68
C GLY A 93 13.07 13.29 -6.38
N ALA A 94 11.74 13.14 -6.33
CA ALA A 94 10.99 13.23 -5.08
C ALA A 94 11.47 12.17 -4.08
N ALA A 95 11.70 12.58 -2.84
CA ALA A 95 11.98 11.65 -1.75
C ALA A 95 10.65 11.22 -1.10
N PHE A 96 10.54 9.94 -0.76
CA PHE A 96 9.39 9.37 -0.08
C PHE A 96 9.81 8.32 0.93
N ARG A 97 8.91 8.02 1.87
CA ARG A 97 9.10 6.98 2.87
C ARG A 97 7.91 6.05 2.96
N VAL A 98 8.20 4.79 3.23
CA VAL A 98 7.25 3.77 3.62
C VAL A 98 7.37 3.57 5.13
N ILE A 99 6.23 3.60 5.82
CA ILE A 99 6.13 3.40 7.26
C ILE A 99 5.21 2.21 7.51
N ALA A 100 5.70 1.21 8.25
CA ALA A 100 4.90 0.06 8.66
C ALA A 100 5.45 -0.52 9.97
N ALA A 101 4.58 -0.83 10.93
CA ALA A 101 4.97 -1.40 12.23
C ALA A 101 6.16 -0.67 12.90
N ASP A 102 6.09 0.67 12.98
CA ASP A 102 7.14 1.58 13.49
C ASP A 102 8.46 1.62 12.68
N GLN A 103 8.57 0.79 11.64
CA GLN A 103 9.73 0.76 10.76
C GLN A 103 9.57 1.74 9.60
N VAL A 104 10.64 2.47 9.30
CA VAL A 104 10.69 3.45 8.20
C VAL A 104 11.69 2.99 7.15
N ARG A 105 11.30 3.08 5.88
CA ARG A 105 12.16 2.84 4.71
C ARG A 105 12.03 4.02 3.76
N GLU A 106 13.14 4.63 3.40
CA GLU A 106 13.17 5.81 2.54
C GLU A 106 13.73 5.47 1.16
N ALA A 107 13.23 6.14 0.14
CA ALA A 107 13.72 6.02 -1.20
C ALA A 107 13.45 7.29 -2.03
N THR A 108 14.09 7.36 -3.19
CA THR A 108 13.89 8.42 -4.17
C THR A 108 13.13 7.87 -5.38
N VAL A 109 12.20 8.67 -5.90
CA VAL A 109 11.46 8.37 -7.14
C VAL A 109 12.41 8.46 -8.33
N HIS A 110 12.43 7.42 -9.15
CA HIS A 110 13.15 7.36 -10.42
C HIS A 110 12.18 7.57 -11.57
N ALA A 111 12.59 8.34 -12.58
CA ALA A 111 11.79 8.52 -13.78
C ALA A 111 11.60 7.16 -14.49
N THR A 112 10.34 6.75 -14.66
CA THR A 112 9.99 5.53 -15.39
C THR A 112 9.75 5.78 -16.87
N GLY A 113 9.68 7.05 -17.30
CA GLY A 113 9.66 7.46 -18.70
C GLY A 113 8.29 7.91 -19.21
N SER A 114 7.20 7.59 -18.52
CA SER A 114 5.84 8.07 -18.83
C SER A 114 5.00 8.05 -17.56
N ASP A 115 3.93 8.86 -17.54
CA ASP A 115 2.91 8.91 -16.49
C ASP A 115 2.19 7.57 -16.24
N SER A 116 2.20 6.67 -17.22
CA SER A 116 1.51 5.37 -17.15
C SER A 116 2.45 4.17 -17.32
N ARG A 117 3.78 4.40 -17.30
CA ARG A 117 4.78 3.32 -17.28
C ARG A 117 5.12 2.96 -15.84
N PHE A 118 4.40 2.00 -15.27
CA PHE A 118 4.58 1.58 -13.88
C PHE A 118 5.75 0.61 -13.74
N LEU A 119 6.73 0.97 -12.90
CA LEU A 119 7.86 0.09 -12.57
C LEU A 119 7.92 -0.13 -11.06
N PRO A 120 8.24 -1.36 -10.61
CA PRO A 120 8.44 -1.63 -9.21
C PRO A 120 9.83 -1.17 -8.74
N GLN A 121 9.86 -0.43 -7.63
CA GLN A 121 11.07 -0.12 -6.90
C GLN A 121 11.10 -0.87 -5.56
N PRO A 122 12.06 -1.79 -5.36
CA PRO A 122 12.26 -2.41 -4.05
C PRO A 122 12.81 -1.38 -3.06
N MET A 123 12.22 -1.32 -1.87
CA MET A 123 12.76 -0.57 -0.74
C MET A 123 13.98 -1.30 -0.17
N LYS A 124 14.94 -0.53 0.34
CA LYS A 124 16.15 -1.10 0.95
C LYS A 124 15.80 -1.80 2.26
N GLY A 125 16.06 -3.10 2.34
CA GLY A 125 15.85 -3.89 3.54
C GLY A 125 14.39 -4.34 3.71
N ALA A 126 14.22 -5.37 4.55
CA ALA A 126 12.91 -5.90 4.87
C ALA A 126 12.24 -5.14 6.02
N ILE A 127 10.94 -5.36 6.18
CA ILE A 127 10.14 -4.97 7.33
C ILE A 127 9.49 -6.20 7.95
N ASP A 128 9.39 -6.19 9.28
CA ASP A 128 8.69 -7.21 10.04
C ASP A 128 7.26 -6.75 10.33
N LEU A 129 6.27 -7.55 9.92
CA LEU A 129 4.85 -7.26 10.16
C LEU A 129 4.24 -8.31 11.10
N PRO A 130 3.48 -7.89 12.13
CA PRO A 130 2.79 -8.82 13.00
C PRO A 130 1.62 -9.48 12.28
N GLY A 131 1.23 -10.66 12.76
CA GLY A 131 -0.07 -11.25 12.43
C GLY A 131 -1.20 -10.37 12.96
N GLY A 132 -2.34 -10.36 12.27
CA GLY A 132 -3.47 -9.49 12.58
C GLY A 132 -3.37 -8.11 11.91
N ARG A 133 -3.96 -7.10 12.54
CA ARG A 133 -4.11 -5.76 11.96
C ARG A 133 -2.75 -5.08 11.81
N SER A 134 -2.47 -4.63 10.60
CA SER A 134 -1.29 -3.87 10.21
C SER A 134 -1.69 -2.61 9.43
N ARG A 135 -0.79 -1.64 9.43
CA ARG A 135 -0.91 -0.40 8.66
C ARG A 135 0.38 -0.17 7.90
N LEU A 136 0.25 0.14 6.61
CA LEU A 136 1.35 0.61 5.77
C LEU A 136 0.99 1.98 5.22
N GLU A 137 1.93 2.91 5.26
CA GLU A 137 1.75 4.26 4.75
C GLU A 137 2.91 4.67 3.88
N VAL A 138 2.62 5.29 2.74
CA VAL A 138 3.59 5.94 1.87
C VAL A 138 3.40 7.44 2.05
N ARG A 139 4.46 8.13 2.46
CA ARG A 139 4.49 9.59 2.63
C ARG A 139 5.51 10.21 1.70
N ALA A 140 5.15 11.33 1.08
CA ALA A 140 6.13 12.19 0.45
C ALA A 140 6.99 12.89 1.52
N LEU A 141 8.22 13.23 1.17
CA LEU A 141 9.12 14.07 1.96
C LEU A 141 9.40 15.40 1.27
N ASP A 142 9.39 15.38 -0.06
CA ASP A 142 9.51 16.54 -0.93
C ASP A 142 8.74 16.29 -2.24
N ALA A 143 8.46 17.35 -2.99
CA ALA A 143 7.76 17.30 -4.28
C ALA A 143 8.43 18.27 -5.29
N PRO A 144 9.64 17.96 -5.78
CA PRO A 144 10.38 18.87 -6.64
C PRO A 144 9.62 19.05 -7.96
N GLY A 145 9.37 20.30 -8.34
CA GLY A 145 8.55 20.62 -9.50
C GLY A 145 7.07 20.27 -9.34
N GLY A 146 6.58 20.12 -8.10
CA GLY A 146 5.18 19.87 -7.79
C GLY A 146 4.70 18.47 -8.18
N PHE A 147 5.59 17.48 -8.15
CA PHE A 147 5.26 16.09 -8.49
C PHE A 147 6.00 15.12 -7.56
N VAL A 148 5.25 14.21 -6.95
CA VAL A 148 5.80 13.10 -6.16
C VAL A 148 5.91 11.86 -7.05
N MET A 149 4.78 11.22 -7.36
CA MET A 149 4.70 10.03 -8.22
C MET A 149 3.25 9.68 -8.58
N ASN A 150 3.06 8.87 -9.63
CA ASN A 150 1.79 8.17 -9.88
C ASN A 150 1.84 6.77 -9.24
N LEU A 151 1.33 6.62 -8.02
CA LEU A 151 1.48 5.39 -7.23
C LEU A 151 0.41 4.35 -7.55
N ARG A 152 0.78 3.21 -8.13
CA ARG A 152 -0.18 2.17 -8.53
C ARG A 152 -0.50 1.18 -7.41
N ARG A 153 0.54 0.62 -6.79
CA ARG A 153 0.38 -0.38 -5.72
C ARG A 153 1.63 -0.50 -4.88
N VAL A 154 1.46 -1.03 -3.68
CA VAL A 154 2.55 -1.58 -2.87
C VAL A 154 2.42 -3.10 -2.85
N ARG A 155 3.54 -3.81 -3.00
CA ARG A 155 3.60 -5.26 -2.86
C ARG A 155 4.51 -5.63 -1.70
N LEU A 156 4.07 -6.58 -0.89
CA LEU A 156 4.88 -7.16 0.18
C LEU A 156 5.37 -8.50 -0.34
N VAL A 157 6.65 -8.57 -0.67
CA VAL A 157 7.29 -9.80 -1.14
C VAL A 157 7.97 -10.46 0.05
N PRO A 158 7.67 -11.73 0.37
CA PRO A 158 8.36 -12.44 1.45
C PRO A 158 9.88 -12.31 1.30
N ALA A 159 10.57 -11.90 2.36
CA ALA A 159 12.02 -11.91 2.37
C ALA A 159 12.48 -13.35 2.55
N GLU A 160 13.33 -13.86 1.65
CA GLU A 160 14.07 -15.10 1.90
C GLU A 160 14.94 -14.90 3.15
N GLU A 161 14.98 -15.90 4.03
CA GLU A 161 15.83 -15.90 5.24
C GLU A 161 17.33 -15.93 4.91
#